data_AF-A0AAJ7DY29-F1
#
_entry.id   AF-A0AAJ7DY29-F1
#
_cell.length_a   1.000
_cell.length_b   1.000
_cell.length_c   1.000
_cell.angle_alpha   90.00
_cell.angle_beta   90.00
_cell.angle_gamma   90.00
#
_symmetry.space_group_name_H-M   'P 1'
#
loop_
_entity.id
_entity.type
_entity.pdbx_description
1 polymer ?
#
loop_
_entity_poly.entity_id
_entity_poly.type
_entity_poly.pdbx_seq_one_letter_code
_entity_poly.pdbx_strand_id
1 'polypeptide(L)'
;MRTRVKVYDDFALRKNERLIFSNNVVAERIDRNLNGKSRPLNNIIDQSKYGPAGLLHAFILSKILHRRLNVWQNDRIVHMFGKPNGKVEIDIEFIRSSRATGLSQLGHWIVHNGSVPPTKSSNHNDCFYQAVGSQIGIDPLDLRLLLVRAMRHHGITKLISSSINPLAMMSAMRGGACYRGSNPSHAKMVLDDSQVGRCHPEGYHGHPRMHAYDESDNHANVQSYSYSRWRSGFLSRNDQNLVCHYALITNTARYLMDALNNGSNKEVRHIGHSEIDYDPLPQAQIWDRGNKERDPGNLRSVCIVGKHFLDQQNNFNNNIFILTFYPML
;
A
#
# COMPACT_ATOMS: atom_id res chain seq x y z
N MET A 1 -50.10 -13.70 26.02
CA MET A 1 -48.78 -13.43 26.62
C MET A 1 -47.80 -13.06 25.51
N ARG A 2 -47.45 -11.77 25.38
CA ARG A 2 -46.40 -11.28 24.46
C ARG A 2 -45.46 -10.39 25.27
N THR A 3 -44.23 -10.85 25.44
CA THR A 3 -43.18 -10.19 26.24
C THR A 3 -42.62 -9.02 25.45
N ARG A 4 -42.74 -7.80 25.99
CA ARG A 4 -42.13 -6.58 25.44
C ARG A 4 -40.62 -6.60 25.68
N VAL A 5 -39.84 -6.57 24.60
CA VAL A 5 -38.40 -6.31 24.64
C VAL A 5 -38.19 -4.82 24.93
N LYS A 6 -37.42 -4.53 25.99
CA LYS A 6 -37.01 -3.17 26.37
C LYS A 6 -36.03 -2.62 25.33
N VAL A 7 -36.40 -1.51 24.71
CA VAL A 7 -35.53 -0.63 23.93
C VAL A 7 -34.57 0.06 24.90
N TYR A 8 -33.30 -0.31 24.88
CA TYR A 8 -32.24 0.41 25.60
C TYR A 8 -31.44 1.29 24.63
N ASP A 9 -31.39 2.58 24.98
CA ASP A 9 -30.39 3.61 24.66
C ASP A 9 -30.16 4.10 23.20
N ASP A 10 -31.16 4.80 22.68
CA ASP A 10 -31.03 5.78 21.58
C ASP A 10 -30.48 7.16 22.07
N PHE A 11 -30.24 7.32 23.37
CA PHE A 11 -29.86 8.60 23.99
C PHE A 11 -28.34 8.87 23.99
N ALA A 12 -27.52 7.81 24.00
CA ALA A 12 -26.06 7.93 24.02
C ALA A 12 -25.49 8.38 22.66
N LEU A 13 -26.13 8.00 21.54
CA LEU A 13 -25.74 8.39 20.19
C LEU A 13 -26.00 9.88 19.92
N ARG A 14 -27.18 10.40 20.32
CA ARG A 14 -27.55 11.81 20.11
C ARG A 14 -26.73 12.80 20.93
N LYS A 15 -26.21 12.38 22.10
CA LYS A 15 -25.37 13.24 22.96
C LYS A 15 -23.96 13.42 22.39
N ASN A 16 -23.44 12.42 21.70
CA ASN A 16 -22.14 12.48 21.00
C ASN A 16 -22.21 13.34 19.73
N GLU A 17 -23.37 13.40 19.05
CA GLU A 17 -23.56 14.28 17.90
C GLU A 17 -23.41 15.76 18.29
N ARG A 18 -24.02 16.22 19.39
CA ARG A 18 -24.00 17.65 19.77
C ARG A 18 -22.64 18.24 20.11
N LEU A 19 -21.67 17.43 20.59
CA LEU A 19 -20.33 17.90 20.94
C LEU A 19 -19.41 18.14 19.73
N ILE A 20 -19.78 17.64 18.55
CA ILE A 20 -19.00 17.80 17.30
C ILE A 20 -19.26 19.16 16.63
N PHE A 21 -20.33 19.88 17.02
CA PHE A 21 -20.86 21.03 16.26
C PHE A 21 -20.51 22.44 16.79
N SER A 22 -19.73 22.58 17.86
CA SER A 22 -19.34 23.89 18.37
C SER A 22 -17.85 24.16 18.13
N ASN A 23 -17.51 24.89 17.06
CA ASN A 23 -16.41 25.88 16.99
C ASN A 23 -16.06 26.23 15.52
N ASN A 24 -16.89 27.07 14.89
CA ASN A 24 -16.68 27.65 13.56
C ASN A 24 -16.30 29.14 13.69
N VAL A 25 -15.02 29.49 13.71
CA VAL A 25 -14.56 30.87 13.38
C VAL A 25 -13.14 30.90 12.74
N VAL A 26 -12.31 29.85 12.85
CA VAL A 26 -10.88 29.94 12.45
C VAL A 26 -10.56 29.23 11.12
N ALA A 27 -11.55 28.88 10.30
CA ALA A 27 -11.35 28.01 9.12
C ALA A 27 -10.93 28.74 7.82
N GLU A 28 -11.17 30.03 7.67
CA GLU A 28 -11.04 30.70 6.36
C GLU A 28 -9.60 31.11 5.98
N ARG A 29 -8.61 30.95 6.87
CA ARG A 29 -7.26 31.51 6.63
C ARG A 29 -6.19 30.51 6.14
N ILE A 30 -6.50 29.22 6.03
CA ILE A 30 -5.50 28.15 5.74
C ILE A 30 -5.57 27.62 4.30
N ASP A 31 -6.59 28.00 3.53
CA ASP A 31 -6.88 27.42 2.20
C ASP A 31 -5.84 27.75 1.10
N ARG A 32 -4.85 28.61 1.38
CA ARG A 32 -3.89 29.07 0.37
C ARG A 32 -2.57 28.32 0.29
N ASN A 33 -2.27 27.38 1.20
CA ASN A 33 -0.93 26.75 1.29
C ASN A 33 -0.84 25.24 0.97
N LEU A 34 -1.88 24.61 0.41
CA LEU A 34 -1.89 23.16 0.15
C LEU A 34 -1.85 22.77 -1.34
N ASN A 35 -1.01 23.44 -2.13
CA ASN A 35 -0.67 22.98 -3.48
C ASN A 35 0.49 21.97 -3.45
N GLY A 36 0.16 20.69 -3.20
CA GLY A 36 1.12 19.60 -3.39
C GLY A 36 0.71 18.27 -2.77
N LYS A 37 0.03 17.41 -3.55
CA LYS A 37 -0.11 15.95 -3.35
C LYS A 37 -1.09 15.45 -2.27
N SER A 38 -2.33 15.93 -2.23
CA SER A 38 -3.42 15.18 -1.59
C SER A 38 -4.01 14.16 -2.58
N ARG A 39 -4.01 12.86 -2.26
CA ARG A 39 -5.02 11.96 -2.85
C ARG A 39 -6.40 12.52 -2.45
N PRO A 40 -7.40 12.53 -3.34
CA PRO A 40 -8.72 13.03 -2.97
C PRO A 40 -9.26 12.14 -1.86
N LEU A 41 -9.50 12.74 -0.70
CA LEU A 41 -10.05 12.13 0.52
C LEU A 41 -11.26 11.22 0.25
N ASN A 42 -12.01 11.53 -0.80
CA ASN A 42 -13.14 10.72 -1.29
C ASN A 42 -12.74 9.26 -1.60
N ASN A 43 -11.56 9.03 -2.18
CA ASN A 43 -11.07 7.67 -2.46
C ASN A 43 -10.82 6.86 -1.17
N ILE A 44 -10.41 7.52 -0.08
CA ILE A 44 -10.17 6.89 1.24
C ILE A 44 -11.50 6.54 1.92
N ILE A 45 -12.49 7.42 1.77
CA ILE A 45 -13.84 7.22 2.27
C ILE A 45 -14.52 6.05 1.56
N ASP A 46 -14.36 5.95 0.23
CA ASP A 46 -14.94 4.88 -0.57
C ASP A 46 -14.29 3.52 -0.25
N GLN A 47 -12.97 3.49 -0.06
CA GLN A 47 -12.27 2.30 0.44
C GLN A 47 -12.71 1.90 1.84
N SER A 48 -13.05 2.85 2.72
CA SER A 48 -13.52 2.52 4.07
C SER A 48 -14.91 1.87 4.08
N LYS A 49 -15.70 2.09 3.02
CA LYS A 49 -17.04 1.51 2.89
C LYS A 49 -17.02 0.00 2.64
N TYR A 50 -16.07 -0.54 1.88
CA TYR A 50 -16.02 -1.97 1.52
C TYR A 50 -14.63 -2.64 1.64
N GLY A 51 -13.56 -1.86 1.83
CA GLY A 51 -12.18 -2.33 1.91
C GLY A 51 -11.72 -2.73 3.32
N PRO A 52 -10.46 -3.18 3.45
CA PRO A 52 -9.85 -3.57 4.72
C PRO A 52 -9.71 -2.38 5.67
N ALA A 53 -9.94 -2.63 6.96
CA ALA A 53 -9.71 -1.67 8.02
C ALA A 53 -8.27 -1.76 8.55
N GLY A 54 -7.69 -0.61 8.91
CA GLY A 54 -6.32 -0.48 9.42
C GLY A 54 -6.21 0.53 10.57
N LEU A 55 -4.98 1.00 10.83
CA LEU A 55 -4.71 1.88 11.96
C LEU A 55 -5.48 3.21 11.89
N LEU A 56 -5.69 3.75 10.67
CA LEU A 56 -6.51 4.96 10.49
C LEU A 56 -7.94 4.76 11.04
N HIS A 57 -8.52 3.58 10.79
CA HIS A 57 -9.84 3.23 11.30
C HIS A 57 -9.83 3.14 12.83
N ALA A 58 -8.79 2.54 13.41
CA ALA A 58 -8.60 2.47 14.86
C ALA A 58 -8.49 3.86 15.51
N PHE A 59 -7.72 4.77 14.91
CA PHE A 59 -7.61 6.15 15.38
C PHE A 59 -8.96 6.86 15.35
N ILE A 60 -9.67 6.80 14.22
CA ILE A 60 -10.94 7.49 14.04
C ILE A 60 -12.00 6.91 14.98
N LEU A 61 -12.09 5.59 15.12
CA LEU A 61 -12.98 4.95 16.09
C LEU A 61 -12.66 5.36 17.53
N SER A 62 -11.37 5.47 17.92
CA SER A 62 -11.02 5.94 19.27
C SER A 62 -11.58 7.34 19.57
N LYS A 63 -11.65 8.20 18.54
CA LYS A 63 -12.18 9.56 18.65
C LYS A 63 -13.70 9.54 18.73
N ILE A 64 -14.37 8.81 17.84
CA ILE A 64 -15.83 8.70 17.78
C ILE A 64 -16.38 8.05 19.05
N LEU A 65 -15.76 6.96 19.51
CA LEU A 65 -16.20 6.21 20.68
C LEU A 65 -15.81 6.92 21.99
N HIS A 66 -14.96 7.95 21.90
CA HIS A 66 -14.28 8.57 23.03
C HIS A 66 -13.74 7.49 23.97
N ARG A 67 -12.92 6.58 23.46
CA ARG A 67 -12.45 5.42 24.20
C ARG A 67 -11.05 5.07 23.74
N ARG A 68 -10.19 4.67 24.66
CA ARG A 68 -8.83 4.25 24.30
C ARG A 68 -8.89 2.94 23.53
N LEU A 69 -8.15 2.90 22.42
CA LEU A 69 -8.00 1.72 21.57
C LEU A 69 -6.50 1.40 21.45
N ASN A 70 -6.12 0.24 21.94
CA ASN A 70 -4.75 -0.27 21.89
C ASN A 70 -4.63 -1.32 20.81
N VAL A 71 -3.55 -1.23 20.03
CA VAL A 71 -3.16 -2.24 19.06
C VAL A 71 -2.00 -3.03 19.63
N TRP A 72 -2.19 -4.33 19.78
CA TRP A 72 -1.22 -5.26 20.32
C TRP A 72 -0.48 -6.01 19.21
N GLN A 73 0.77 -6.37 19.50
CA GLN A 73 1.60 -7.27 18.70
C GLN A 73 2.59 -7.98 19.64
N ASN A 74 2.55 -9.32 19.68
CA ASN A 74 3.43 -10.13 20.54
C ASN A 74 3.39 -9.68 22.01
N ASP A 75 2.18 -9.56 22.58
CA ASP A 75 1.93 -9.12 23.97
C ASP A 75 2.48 -7.73 24.32
N ARG A 76 2.70 -6.88 23.31
CA ARG A 76 3.10 -5.48 23.50
C ARG A 76 2.17 -4.55 22.75
N ILE A 77 1.83 -3.43 23.38
CA ILE A 77 1.10 -2.36 22.71
C ILE A 77 2.04 -1.63 21.75
N VAL A 78 1.73 -1.70 20.45
CA VAL A 78 2.49 -1.02 19.39
C VAL A 78 1.86 0.31 18.98
N HIS A 79 0.55 0.47 19.15
CA HIS A 79 -0.13 1.74 18.94
C HIS A 79 -1.21 1.98 19.99
N MET A 80 -1.34 3.23 20.42
CA MET A 80 -2.37 3.68 21.36
C MET A 80 -3.10 4.86 20.76
N PHE A 81 -4.42 4.75 20.65
CA PHE A 81 -5.28 5.82 20.16
C PHE A 81 -6.29 6.24 21.22
N GLY A 82 -6.55 7.55 21.31
CA GLY A 82 -7.44 8.12 22.32
C GLY A 82 -6.75 8.33 23.68
N LYS A 83 -7.55 8.67 24.70
CA LYS A 83 -7.08 8.83 26.09
C LYS A 83 -7.92 7.93 27.00
N PRO A 84 -7.36 7.43 28.11
CA PRO A 84 -8.15 6.78 29.14
C PRO A 84 -9.26 7.70 29.63
N ASN A 85 -10.47 7.17 29.82
CA ASN A 85 -11.62 7.95 30.27
C ASN A 85 -12.54 7.18 31.22
N GLY A 86 -11.99 6.18 31.92
CA GLY A 86 -12.73 5.34 32.87
C GLY A 86 -13.61 4.27 32.23
N LYS A 87 -13.80 4.28 30.90
CA LYS A 87 -14.36 3.13 30.18
C LYS A 87 -13.28 2.05 30.03
N VAL A 88 -13.69 0.79 29.98
CA VAL A 88 -12.82 -0.35 29.63
C VAL A 88 -12.06 -0.01 28.35
N GLU A 89 -10.82 -0.45 28.16
CA GLU A 89 -10.09 -0.15 26.92
C GLU A 89 -10.60 -1.03 25.76
N ILE A 90 -10.23 -0.73 24.53
CA ILE A 90 -10.51 -1.60 23.37
C ILE A 90 -9.16 -2.17 22.93
N ASP A 91 -8.99 -3.47 23.07
CA ASP A 91 -7.74 -4.15 22.83
C ASP A 91 -7.87 -5.06 21.61
N ILE A 92 -7.16 -4.72 20.54
CA ILE A 92 -7.18 -5.47 19.29
C ILE A 92 -5.78 -5.91 18.91
N GLU A 93 -5.71 -7.02 18.20
CA GLU A 93 -4.46 -7.58 17.68
C GLU A 93 -4.65 -7.98 16.22
N PHE A 94 -3.61 -7.79 15.41
CA PHE A 94 -3.61 -8.23 14.02
C PHE A 94 -2.85 -9.54 13.91
N ILE A 95 -3.57 -10.66 13.78
CA ILE A 95 -2.98 -11.97 13.55
C ILE A 95 -2.85 -12.21 12.05
N ARG A 96 -1.67 -12.65 11.63
CA ARG A 96 -1.45 -13.16 10.27
C ARG A 96 -1.84 -14.63 10.23
N SER A 97 -2.68 -15.03 9.29
CA SER A 97 -3.00 -16.46 9.11
C SER A 97 -1.72 -17.21 8.77
N SER A 98 -1.27 -18.10 9.65
CA SER A 98 -0.10 -18.96 9.44
C SER A 98 -0.44 -20.26 8.70
N ARG A 99 -1.72 -20.50 8.39
CA ARG A 99 -2.21 -21.71 7.73
C ARG A 99 -3.22 -21.35 6.64
N ALA A 100 -2.78 -21.29 5.38
CA ALA A 100 -3.68 -21.45 4.24
C ALA A 100 -2.89 -21.83 2.97
N THR A 101 -2.99 -23.10 2.62
CA THR A 101 -2.92 -23.56 1.23
C THR A 101 -4.07 -22.91 0.46
N GLY A 102 -3.78 -21.98 -0.45
CA GLY A 102 -4.74 -21.43 -1.40
C GLY A 102 -5.50 -20.16 -0.95
N LEU A 103 -5.25 -19.07 -1.68
CA LEU A 103 -6.13 -17.92 -1.95
C LEU A 103 -6.61 -16.97 -0.82
N SER A 104 -6.23 -17.12 0.45
CA SER A 104 -6.54 -16.09 1.48
C SER A 104 -5.38 -15.78 2.44
N GLN A 105 -4.33 -15.13 1.93
CA GLN A 105 -3.22 -14.57 2.73
C GLN A 105 -3.56 -13.21 3.37
N LEU A 106 -4.82 -12.97 3.76
CA LEU A 106 -5.21 -11.74 4.44
C LEU A 106 -5.10 -11.96 5.95
N GLY A 107 -4.32 -11.13 6.65
CA GLY A 107 -4.34 -11.14 8.12
C GLY A 107 -5.68 -10.64 8.65
N HIS A 108 -6.00 -11.03 9.88
CA HIS A 108 -7.28 -10.74 10.52
C HIS A 108 -7.07 -9.98 11.82
N TRP A 109 -7.95 -9.00 12.06
CA TRP A 109 -8.06 -8.35 13.35
C TRP A 109 -8.86 -9.24 14.30
N ILE A 110 -8.36 -9.39 15.52
CA ILE A 110 -9.01 -10.10 16.60
C ILE A 110 -9.03 -9.25 17.87
N VAL A 111 -9.76 -9.69 18.88
CA VAL A 111 -9.62 -9.18 20.25
C VAL A 111 -8.30 -9.70 20.81
N HIS A 112 -7.47 -8.84 21.40
CA HIS A 112 -6.20 -9.30 22.00
C HIS A 112 -6.48 -10.34 23.10
N ASN A 113 -5.73 -11.46 23.11
CA ASN A 113 -5.97 -12.64 23.95
C ASN A 113 -7.37 -13.28 23.82
N GLY A 114 -8.14 -12.91 22.80
CA GLY A 114 -9.49 -13.40 22.56
C GLY A 114 -9.57 -14.36 21.37
N SER A 115 -10.63 -15.14 21.35
CA SER A 115 -11.03 -15.92 20.18
C SER A 115 -11.47 -14.98 19.05
N VAL A 116 -11.34 -15.43 17.79
CA VAL A 116 -11.96 -14.74 16.64
C VAL A 116 -13.46 -14.60 16.93
N PRO A 117 -14.03 -13.36 16.93
CA PRO A 117 -15.45 -13.19 17.17
C PRO A 117 -16.28 -13.98 16.14
N PRO A 118 -17.38 -14.65 16.53
CA PRO A 118 -18.20 -15.39 15.59
C PRO A 118 -18.70 -14.45 14.48
N THR A 119 -18.38 -14.79 13.24
CA THR A 119 -18.77 -14.02 12.05
C THR A 119 -20.28 -14.06 11.88
N LYS A 120 -20.96 -12.99 12.29
CA LYS A 120 -22.39 -12.78 11.97
C LYS A 120 -22.60 -12.14 10.60
N SER A 121 -21.57 -11.52 10.00
CA SER A 121 -21.66 -10.85 8.71
C SER A 121 -20.96 -11.63 7.59
N SER A 122 -21.61 -11.70 6.42
CA SER A 122 -21.13 -12.32 5.18
C SER A 122 -20.14 -11.45 4.39
N ASN A 123 -19.78 -10.27 4.92
CA ASN A 123 -18.94 -9.31 4.22
C ASN A 123 -17.45 -9.56 4.49
N HIS A 124 -16.71 -9.70 3.40
CA HIS A 124 -15.26 -9.72 3.40
C HIS A 124 -14.77 -8.38 4.00
N ASN A 125 -13.78 -8.41 4.90
CA ASN A 125 -13.17 -7.24 5.60
C ASN A 125 -13.85 -6.69 6.87
N ASP A 126 -14.75 -7.43 7.52
CA ASP A 126 -15.39 -6.96 8.76
C ASP A 126 -14.68 -7.32 10.06
N CYS A 127 -13.62 -8.14 10.02
CA CYS A 127 -12.93 -8.66 11.22
C CYS A 127 -12.51 -7.56 12.22
N PHE A 128 -12.09 -6.39 11.74
CA PHE A 128 -11.77 -5.24 12.60
C PHE A 128 -12.99 -4.72 13.37
N TYR A 129 -14.09 -4.49 12.66
CA TYR A 129 -15.32 -3.99 13.28
C TYR A 129 -15.96 -5.04 14.18
N GLN A 130 -15.77 -6.33 13.89
CA GLN A 130 -16.16 -7.43 14.77
C GLN A 130 -15.32 -7.45 16.05
N ALA A 131 -13.99 -7.31 15.95
CA ALA A 131 -13.09 -7.26 17.09
C ALA A 131 -13.40 -6.06 18.01
N VAL A 132 -13.67 -4.89 17.43
CA VAL A 132 -14.05 -3.70 18.21
C VAL A 132 -15.48 -3.82 18.76
N GLY A 133 -16.44 -4.18 17.91
CA GLY A 133 -17.86 -4.26 18.25
C GLY A 133 -18.17 -5.25 19.37
N SER A 134 -17.51 -6.41 19.37
CA SER A 134 -17.65 -7.43 20.41
C SER A 134 -17.26 -6.93 21.81
N GLN A 135 -16.30 -6.00 21.92
CA GLN A 135 -15.84 -5.45 23.19
C GLN A 135 -16.71 -4.31 23.73
N ILE A 136 -17.57 -3.73 22.88
CA ILE A 136 -18.36 -2.54 23.20
C ILE A 136 -19.86 -2.73 23.01
N GLY A 137 -20.28 -3.91 22.54
CA GLY A 137 -21.69 -4.26 22.33
C GLY A 137 -22.35 -3.54 21.14
N ILE A 138 -21.57 -3.11 20.14
CA ILE A 138 -22.09 -2.44 18.93
C ILE A 138 -21.95 -3.37 17.73
N ASP A 139 -22.96 -3.38 16.86
CA ASP A 139 -22.94 -4.16 15.62
C ASP A 139 -21.78 -3.70 14.70
N PRO A 140 -21.04 -4.64 14.07
CA PRO A 140 -19.93 -4.29 13.18
C PRO A 140 -20.33 -3.40 12.00
N LEU A 141 -21.52 -3.59 11.43
CA LEU A 141 -22.02 -2.79 10.31
C LEU A 141 -22.32 -1.36 10.79
N ASP A 142 -22.90 -1.21 11.97
CA ASP A 142 -23.17 0.10 12.57
C ASP A 142 -21.87 0.85 12.86
N LEU A 143 -20.84 0.18 13.38
CA LEU A 143 -19.52 0.77 13.58
C LEU A 143 -18.89 1.24 12.27
N ARG A 144 -19.00 0.43 11.22
CA ARG A 144 -18.48 0.75 9.89
C ARG A 144 -19.19 1.96 9.29
N LEU A 145 -20.51 2.00 9.35
CA LEU A 145 -21.32 3.13 8.88
C LEU A 145 -21.02 4.40 9.67
N LEU A 146 -20.89 4.30 10.99
CA LEU A 146 -20.55 5.41 11.87
C LEU A 146 -19.17 5.99 11.52
N LEU A 147 -18.17 5.13 11.31
CA LEU A 147 -16.84 5.55 10.88
C LEU A 147 -16.86 6.23 9.50
N VAL A 148 -17.58 5.68 8.52
CA VAL A 148 -17.67 6.28 7.17
C VAL A 148 -18.34 7.66 7.24
N ARG A 149 -19.40 7.81 8.03
CA ARG A 149 -20.06 9.12 8.27
C ARG A 149 -19.09 10.11 8.91
N ALA A 150 -18.35 9.66 9.92
CA ALA A 150 -17.38 10.49 10.62
C ALA A 150 -16.22 10.93 9.71
N MET A 151 -15.71 10.04 8.85
CA MET A 151 -14.68 10.39 7.86
C MET A 151 -15.15 11.43 6.84
N ARG A 152 -16.45 11.44 6.50
CA ARG A 152 -17.05 12.45 5.61
C ARG A 152 -17.20 13.82 6.27
N HIS A 153 -17.07 13.92 7.60
CA HIS A 153 -17.23 15.17 8.32
C HIS A 153 -15.93 16.00 8.31
N HIS A 154 -16.01 17.26 7.88
CA HIS A 154 -14.87 18.18 7.72
C HIS A 154 -14.04 18.44 8.99
N GLY A 155 -14.62 18.21 10.19
CA GLY A 155 -13.85 18.31 11.45
C GLY A 155 -12.79 17.20 11.61
N ILE A 156 -13.08 16.00 11.13
CA ILE A 156 -12.17 14.84 11.22
C ILE A 156 -11.08 14.93 10.16
N THR A 157 -11.35 15.52 9.00
CA THR A 157 -10.35 15.75 7.95
C THR A 157 -9.26 16.72 8.42
N LYS A 158 -9.65 17.77 9.18
CA LYS A 158 -8.73 18.72 9.84
C LYS A 158 -7.91 18.07 10.96
N LEU A 159 -8.47 17.10 11.69
CA LEU A 159 -7.76 16.30 12.69
C LEU A 159 -6.74 15.35 12.04
N ILE A 160 -7.11 14.71 10.93
CA ILE A 160 -6.23 13.83 10.16
C ILE A 160 -5.04 14.61 9.58
N SER A 161 -5.27 15.84 9.08
CA SER A 161 -4.21 16.66 8.50
C SER A 161 -3.28 17.33 9.52
N SER A 162 -3.74 17.55 10.75
CA SER A 162 -2.97 18.25 11.80
C SER A 162 -2.25 17.36 12.79
N SER A 163 -2.73 16.12 13.01
CA SER A 163 -2.24 15.29 14.12
C SER A 163 -1.25 14.20 13.70
N ILE A 164 -1.17 13.86 12.41
CA ILE A 164 -0.57 12.61 11.93
C ILE A 164 -0.08 12.79 10.50
N ASN A 165 1.11 12.30 10.15
CA ASN A 165 1.47 12.07 8.75
C ASN A 165 0.57 10.94 8.21
N PRO A 166 -0.41 11.20 7.32
CA PRO A 166 -1.35 10.18 6.86
C PRO A 166 -0.64 8.99 6.20
N LEU A 167 0.56 9.20 5.64
CA LEU A 167 1.41 8.14 5.09
C LEU A 167 1.94 7.18 6.19
N ALA A 168 2.31 7.70 7.36
CA ALA A 168 2.81 6.89 8.47
C ALA A 168 1.70 6.03 9.12
N MET A 169 0.43 6.46 9.05
CA MET A 169 -0.71 5.68 9.53
C MET A 169 -1.37 4.78 8.47
N MET A 170 -1.01 4.97 7.20
CA MET A 170 -1.24 4.01 6.12
C MET A 170 -0.22 2.86 6.11
N SER A 171 0.55 2.69 7.20
CA SER A 171 1.45 1.54 7.49
C SER A 171 0.70 0.19 7.61
N ALA A 172 -0.42 0.02 6.90
CA ALA A 172 -1.04 -1.25 6.58
C ALA A 172 -0.38 -1.93 5.37
N MET A 173 0.39 -1.22 4.55
CA MET A 173 1.29 -1.83 3.55
C MET A 173 2.66 -2.05 4.17
N ARG A 174 2.79 -3.07 5.03
CA ARG A 174 4.12 -3.50 5.50
C ARG A 174 4.50 -4.73 4.69
N GLY A 175 5.48 -4.60 3.80
CA GLY A 175 6.02 -5.70 2.99
C GLY A 175 5.40 -5.83 1.60
N GLY A 176 6.02 -6.58 0.69
CA GLY A 176 5.52 -6.77 -0.68
C GLY A 176 6.50 -6.34 -1.77
N ALA A 177 7.50 -5.53 -1.42
CA ALA A 177 8.58 -5.15 -2.30
C ALA A 177 9.91 -5.62 -1.71
N CYS A 178 10.36 -6.81 -2.09
CA CYS A 178 11.70 -7.28 -1.76
C CYS A 178 12.41 -7.84 -3.00
N TYR A 179 13.72 -8.03 -2.91
CA TYR A 179 14.48 -8.83 -3.86
C TYR A 179 15.48 -9.66 -3.06
N ARG A 180 15.33 -10.98 -3.14
CA ARG A 180 16.23 -11.96 -2.48
C ARG A 180 16.97 -12.81 -3.51
N GLY A 181 17.06 -12.31 -4.73
CA GLY A 181 17.70 -13.03 -5.81
C GLY A 181 19.22 -13.10 -5.64
N SER A 182 19.83 -14.23 -6.00
CA SER A 182 21.27 -14.46 -5.90
C SER A 182 21.96 -14.52 -7.27
N ASN A 183 21.20 -14.39 -8.36
CA ASN A 183 21.72 -14.45 -9.72
C ASN A 183 20.76 -13.77 -10.72
N PRO A 184 21.23 -13.50 -11.97
CA PRO A 184 20.43 -12.92 -13.04
C PRO A 184 19.13 -13.66 -13.36
N SER A 185 19.08 -14.98 -13.20
CA SER A 185 17.84 -15.76 -13.44
C SER A 185 16.75 -15.41 -12.43
N HIS A 186 17.09 -15.01 -11.20
CA HIS A 186 16.09 -14.52 -10.25
C HIS A 186 15.57 -13.13 -10.65
N ALA A 187 16.42 -12.25 -11.18
CA ALA A 187 15.95 -10.98 -11.73
C ALA A 187 15.07 -11.18 -12.97
N LYS A 188 15.38 -12.19 -13.80
CA LYS A 188 14.54 -12.60 -14.93
C LYS A 188 13.10 -12.90 -14.48
N MET A 189 12.94 -13.72 -13.43
CA MET A 189 11.61 -14.04 -12.89
C MET A 189 10.86 -12.77 -12.47
N VAL A 190 11.51 -11.87 -11.72
CA VAL A 190 10.86 -10.60 -11.30
C VAL A 190 10.41 -9.76 -12.48
N LEU A 191 11.25 -9.63 -13.52
CA LEU A 191 10.93 -8.86 -14.72
C LEU A 191 9.78 -9.51 -15.51
N ASP A 192 9.79 -10.84 -15.66
CA ASP A 192 8.74 -11.59 -16.37
C ASP A 192 7.42 -11.54 -15.62
N ASP A 193 7.45 -11.81 -14.31
CA ASP A 193 6.29 -11.73 -13.44
C ASP A 193 5.70 -10.32 -13.45
N SER A 194 6.53 -9.28 -13.48
CA SER A 194 6.05 -7.89 -13.58
C SER A 194 5.46 -7.57 -14.96
N GLN A 195 5.97 -8.20 -16.03
CA GLN A 195 5.46 -8.04 -17.39
C GLN A 195 4.07 -8.64 -17.56
N VAL A 196 3.81 -9.82 -16.97
CA VAL A 196 2.51 -10.52 -17.08
C VAL A 196 1.56 -10.21 -15.92
N GLY A 197 2.10 -9.87 -14.75
CA GLY A 197 1.36 -9.55 -13.55
C GLY A 197 0.79 -8.14 -13.56
N ARG A 198 0.08 -7.77 -12.49
CA ARG A 198 -0.59 -6.48 -12.34
C ARG A 198 -0.05 -5.75 -11.10
N CYS A 199 0.11 -4.43 -11.18
CA CYS A 199 0.56 -3.63 -10.06
C CYS A 199 -0.58 -3.19 -9.14
N HIS A 200 -0.27 -3.00 -7.86
CA HIS A 200 -1.13 -2.29 -6.93
C HIS A 200 -0.95 -0.77 -7.04
N PRO A 201 -2.01 0.04 -6.81
CA PRO A 201 -3.43 -0.33 -6.71
C PRO A 201 -4.16 -0.40 -8.06
N GLU A 202 -3.56 0.09 -9.15
CA GLU A 202 -4.27 0.40 -10.39
C GLU A 202 -4.53 -0.83 -11.27
N GLY A 203 -3.91 -1.97 -10.98
CA GLY A 203 -4.08 -3.21 -11.72
C GLY A 203 -3.47 -3.17 -13.13
N TYR A 204 -2.55 -2.25 -13.40
CA TYR A 204 -1.85 -2.17 -14.70
C TYR A 204 -0.69 -3.16 -14.79
N HIS A 205 -0.45 -3.66 -15.99
CA HIS A 205 0.72 -4.48 -16.29
C HIS A 205 2.00 -3.65 -16.29
N GLY A 206 3.12 -4.31 -16.01
CA GLY A 206 4.44 -3.76 -16.19
C GLY A 206 4.80 -3.77 -17.67
N HIS A 207 5.83 -3.01 -18.00
CA HIS A 207 6.46 -3.11 -19.29
C HIS A 207 7.99 -3.12 -19.19
N PRO A 208 8.61 -3.82 -18.22
CA PRO A 208 10.06 -3.89 -18.16
C PRO A 208 10.66 -4.57 -19.40
N ARG A 209 10.02 -5.60 -19.98
CA ARG A 209 10.56 -6.32 -21.14
C ARG A 209 10.52 -5.51 -22.44
N MET A 210 9.68 -4.49 -22.51
CA MET A 210 9.66 -3.52 -23.61
C MET A 210 10.93 -2.63 -23.67
N HIS A 211 11.91 -2.83 -22.78
CA HIS A 211 13.19 -2.13 -22.77
C HIS A 211 14.40 -3.06 -23.03
N ALA A 212 14.17 -4.26 -23.55
CA ALA A 212 15.21 -5.15 -24.04
C ALA A 212 14.92 -5.55 -25.50
N TYR A 213 15.97 -5.77 -26.28
CA TYR A 213 15.84 -6.37 -27.60
C TYR A 213 15.64 -7.89 -27.47
N ASP A 214 14.73 -8.44 -28.26
CA ASP A 214 14.43 -9.87 -28.38
C ASP A 214 13.85 -10.14 -29.77
N GLU A 215 14.57 -10.91 -30.59
CA GLU A 215 14.14 -11.30 -31.94
C GLU A 215 12.92 -12.23 -31.93
N SER A 216 12.70 -12.96 -30.82
CA SER A 216 11.63 -13.94 -30.71
C SER A 216 10.28 -13.34 -30.29
N ASP A 217 10.26 -12.10 -29.81
CA ASP A 217 9.07 -11.46 -29.25
C ASP A 217 8.81 -10.09 -29.90
N ASN A 218 7.95 -10.08 -30.91
CA ASN A 218 7.61 -8.87 -31.66
C ASN A 218 6.75 -7.87 -30.86
N HIS A 219 6.20 -8.25 -29.70
CA HIS A 219 5.24 -7.44 -28.96
C HIS A 219 5.83 -6.84 -27.67
N ALA A 220 6.74 -7.54 -27.01
CA ALA A 220 7.40 -7.07 -25.79
C ALA A 220 8.93 -6.94 -25.98
N ASN A 221 9.31 -6.08 -26.92
CA ASN A 221 10.69 -5.68 -27.16
C ASN A 221 10.83 -4.14 -27.35
N VAL A 222 12.06 -3.64 -27.21
CA VAL A 222 12.34 -2.19 -27.32
C VAL A 222 12.16 -1.63 -28.73
N GLN A 223 12.38 -2.44 -29.77
CA GLN A 223 12.23 -2.03 -31.15
C GLN A 223 10.78 -1.60 -31.42
N SER A 224 9.83 -2.49 -31.15
CA SER A 224 8.39 -2.22 -31.28
C SER A 224 7.93 -1.11 -30.32
N TYR A 225 8.46 -1.08 -29.09
CA TYR A 225 8.07 -0.06 -28.11
C TYR A 225 8.50 1.37 -28.51
N SER A 226 9.54 1.49 -29.34
CA SER A 226 10.06 2.77 -29.83
C SER A 226 9.22 3.44 -30.93
N TYR A 227 8.21 2.77 -31.51
CA TYR A 227 7.30 3.39 -32.48
C TYR A 227 6.51 4.59 -31.91
N SER A 228 6.28 4.61 -30.60
CA SER A 228 5.57 5.71 -29.93
C SER A 228 6.43 6.96 -29.70
N ARG A 229 7.74 6.77 -29.50
CA ARG A 229 8.76 7.77 -29.21
C ARG A 229 10.09 7.04 -28.99
N TRP A 230 11.20 7.74 -29.15
CA TRP A 230 12.52 7.18 -28.89
C TRP A 230 12.63 6.52 -27.50
N ARG A 231 13.44 5.45 -27.43
CA ARG A 231 13.67 4.59 -26.26
C ARG A 231 15.13 4.22 -26.17
N SER A 232 15.64 4.10 -24.95
CA SER A 232 16.82 3.30 -24.68
C SER A 232 16.42 1.86 -24.30
N GLY A 233 17.26 0.90 -24.67
CA GLY A 233 17.07 -0.49 -24.29
C GLY A 233 18.36 -1.28 -24.24
N PHE A 234 18.29 -2.41 -23.54
CA PHE A 234 19.35 -3.41 -23.47
C PHE A 234 19.47 -4.15 -24.81
N LEU A 235 20.68 -4.56 -25.18
CA LEU A 235 20.95 -5.30 -26.43
C LEU A 235 20.36 -6.72 -26.41
N SER A 236 20.07 -7.27 -25.23
CA SER A 236 19.37 -8.54 -25.07
C SER A 236 18.58 -8.59 -23.75
N ARG A 237 17.64 -9.54 -23.64
CA ARG A 237 17.00 -9.86 -22.35
C ARG A 237 18.00 -10.36 -21.31
N ASN A 238 19.08 -11.03 -21.72
CA ASN A 238 20.11 -11.49 -20.80
C ASN A 238 20.88 -10.33 -20.18
N ASP A 239 21.23 -9.31 -20.96
CA ASP A 239 21.84 -8.08 -20.44
C ASP A 239 20.90 -7.38 -19.46
N GLN A 240 19.61 -7.30 -19.80
CA GLN A 240 18.62 -6.75 -18.88
C GLN A 240 18.55 -7.52 -17.56
N ASN A 241 18.53 -8.85 -17.60
CA ASN A 241 18.48 -9.70 -16.41
C ASN A 241 19.72 -9.49 -15.54
N LEU A 242 20.90 -9.46 -16.16
CA LEU A 242 22.19 -9.25 -15.52
C LEU A 242 22.24 -7.89 -14.81
N VAL A 243 21.97 -6.81 -15.54
CA VAL A 243 22.02 -5.45 -14.98
C VAL A 243 20.91 -5.25 -13.94
N CYS A 244 19.72 -5.82 -14.13
CA CYS A 244 18.64 -5.77 -13.14
C CYS A 244 19.03 -6.46 -11.82
N HIS A 245 19.69 -7.62 -11.89
CA HIS A 245 20.17 -8.31 -10.69
C HIS A 245 21.12 -7.43 -9.87
N TYR A 246 22.18 -6.92 -10.51
CA TYR A 246 23.15 -6.08 -9.81
C TYR A 246 22.55 -4.74 -9.36
N ALA A 247 21.60 -4.18 -10.11
CA ALA A 247 20.86 -3.00 -9.69
C ALA A 247 19.99 -3.26 -8.44
N LEU A 248 19.27 -4.37 -8.37
CA LEU A 248 18.34 -4.69 -7.28
C LEU A 248 19.02 -5.00 -5.93
N ILE A 249 20.31 -5.36 -5.93
CA ILE A 249 21.08 -5.61 -4.70
C ILE A 249 21.76 -4.36 -4.12
N THR A 250 21.72 -3.24 -4.85
CA THR A 250 22.30 -1.96 -4.40
C THR A 250 21.58 -1.38 -3.17
N ASN A 251 22.27 -0.50 -2.44
CA ASN A 251 21.65 0.28 -1.36
C ASN A 251 20.49 1.14 -1.90
N THR A 252 20.64 1.73 -3.09
CA THR A 252 19.61 2.56 -3.73
C THR A 252 18.33 1.79 -4.04
N ALA A 253 18.45 0.55 -4.53
CA ALA A 253 17.28 -0.32 -4.70
C ALA A 253 16.66 -0.75 -3.37
N ARG A 254 17.48 -1.00 -2.33
CA ARG A 254 16.97 -1.26 -0.97
C ARG A 254 16.17 -0.08 -0.42
N TYR A 255 16.64 1.16 -0.55
CA TYR A 255 15.87 2.35 -0.16
C TYR A 255 14.56 2.49 -0.93
N LEU A 256 14.55 2.15 -2.22
CA LEU A 256 13.33 2.11 -3.03
C LEU A 256 12.33 1.10 -2.45
N MET A 257 12.78 -0.13 -2.19
CA MET A 257 11.97 -1.20 -1.64
C MET A 257 11.45 -0.85 -0.23
N ASP A 258 12.29 -0.25 0.61
CA ASP A 258 11.91 0.22 1.94
C ASP A 258 10.86 1.34 1.87
N ALA A 259 10.98 2.28 0.93
CA ALA A 259 9.98 3.32 0.74
C ALA A 259 8.62 2.73 0.32
N LEU A 260 8.61 1.75 -0.59
CA LEU A 260 7.41 1.01 -0.96
C LEU A 260 6.80 0.29 0.25
N ASN A 261 7.61 -0.47 0.99
CA ASN A 261 7.21 -1.18 2.21
C ASN A 261 6.82 -0.25 3.38
N ASN A 262 7.05 1.06 3.26
CA ASN A 262 6.65 2.08 4.23
C ASN A 262 5.48 2.95 3.73
N GLY A 263 4.78 2.52 2.67
CA GLY A 263 3.52 3.13 2.24
C GLY A 263 3.57 3.85 0.90
N SER A 264 4.72 3.93 0.23
CA SER A 264 4.78 4.47 -1.13
C SER A 264 4.07 3.55 -2.12
N ASN A 265 3.22 4.11 -2.98
CA ASN A 265 2.55 3.33 -4.05
C ASN A 265 3.46 3.09 -5.26
N LYS A 266 4.41 3.99 -5.48
CA LYS A 266 5.30 4.01 -6.65
C LYS A 266 6.57 4.76 -6.27
N GLU A 267 7.70 4.18 -6.58
CA GLU A 267 9.01 4.79 -6.38
C GLU A 267 9.82 4.73 -7.67
N VAL A 268 10.61 5.76 -7.89
CA VAL A 268 11.53 5.86 -9.03
C VAL A 268 12.91 6.11 -8.47
N ARG A 269 13.90 5.32 -8.93
CA ARG A 269 15.30 5.57 -8.63
C ARG A 269 16.15 5.41 -9.87
N HIS A 270 17.21 6.20 -9.91
CA HIS A 270 18.29 6.07 -10.88
C HIS A 270 19.47 5.46 -10.13
N ILE A 271 20.01 4.36 -10.64
CA ILE A 271 21.15 3.65 -10.05
C ILE A 271 22.33 3.86 -10.98
N GLY A 272 23.35 4.56 -10.51
CA GLY A 272 24.53 4.91 -11.29
C GLY A 272 25.40 3.69 -11.59
N HIS A 273 26.16 3.73 -12.68
CA HIS A 273 27.16 2.70 -13.01
C HIS A 273 28.03 2.37 -11.79
N SER A 274 28.55 3.39 -11.08
CA SER A 274 29.40 3.22 -9.90
C SER A 274 28.75 2.48 -8.73
N GLU A 275 27.44 2.31 -8.73
CA GLU A 275 26.71 1.55 -7.70
C GLU A 275 26.47 0.10 -8.09
N ILE A 276 26.61 -0.24 -9.38
CA ILE A 276 26.38 -1.57 -9.92
C ILE A 276 27.69 -2.34 -9.87
N ASP A 277 27.77 -3.33 -8.99
CA ASP A 277 28.98 -4.14 -8.75
C ASP A 277 29.18 -5.21 -9.85
N TYR A 278 29.38 -4.75 -11.10
CA TYR A 278 29.68 -5.58 -12.27
C TYR A 278 30.39 -4.75 -13.34
N ASP A 279 31.54 -5.22 -13.82
CA ASP A 279 32.36 -4.53 -14.83
C ASP A 279 32.98 -5.57 -15.79
N PRO A 280 32.92 -5.38 -17.13
CA PRO A 280 32.22 -4.32 -17.84
C PRO A 280 30.69 -4.46 -17.79
N LEU A 281 29.98 -3.35 -17.56
CA LEU A 281 28.54 -3.31 -17.79
C LEU A 281 28.23 -3.49 -19.29
N PRO A 282 27.17 -4.23 -19.64
CA PRO A 282 26.70 -4.33 -21.02
C PRO A 282 26.40 -2.95 -21.63
N GLN A 283 26.65 -2.82 -22.93
CA GLN A 283 26.24 -1.66 -23.69
C GLN A 283 24.71 -1.59 -23.84
N ALA A 284 24.22 -0.41 -24.20
CA ALA A 284 22.82 -0.16 -24.49
C ALA A 284 22.64 0.54 -25.84
N GLN A 285 21.42 0.55 -26.34
CA GLN A 285 21.07 1.09 -27.66
C GLN A 285 19.93 2.10 -27.55
N ILE A 286 20.01 3.20 -28.31
CA ILE A 286 18.87 4.08 -28.56
C ILE A 286 18.12 3.61 -29.80
N TRP A 287 16.81 3.49 -29.67
CA TRP A 287 15.88 3.10 -30.71
C TRP A 287 14.87 4.23 -30.96
N ASP A 288 14.60 4.55 -32.21
CA ASP A 288 13.48 5.41 -32.62
C ASP A 288 12.73 4.79 -33.79
N ARG A 289 11.41 4.70 -33.66
CA ARG A 289 10.53 4.15 -34.71
C ARG A 289 10.95 2.79 -35.26
N GLY A 290 11.44 1.92 -34.37
CA GLY A 290 11.89 0.57 -34.70
C GLY A 290 13.32 0.49 -35.27
N ASN A 291 14.06 1.60 -35.32
CA ASN A 291 15.42 1.65 -35.86
C ASN A 291 16.43 2.02 -34.79
N LYS A 292 17.66 1.51 -34.92
CA LYS A 292 18.81 1.91 -34.08
C LYS A 292 19.27 3.30 -34.53
N GLU A 293 19.35 4.27 -33.62
CA GLU A 293 19.77 5.64 -33.99
C GLU A 293 21.29 5.83 -34.11
N ARG A 294 22.08 5.03 -33.38
CA ARG A 294 23.54 5.13 -33.30
C ARG A 294 24.16 3.79 -32.91
N ASP A 295 25.48 3.68 -32.88
CA ASP A 295 26.14 2.51 -32.33
C ASP A 295 25.84 2.34 -30.82
N PRO A 296 25.85 1.10 -30.29
CA PRO A 296 25.68 0.86 -28.88
C PRO A 296 26.66 1.66 -28.02
N GLY A 297 26.15 2.28 -26.96
CA GLY A 297 26.93 3.14 -26.08
C GLY A 297 27.03 2.56 -24.66
N ASN A 298 27.95 3.13 -23.88
CA ASN A 298 28.14 2.73 -22.50
C ASN A 298 26.94 3.11 -21.63
N LEU A 299 26.55 2.20 -20.75
CA LEU A 299 25.51 2.42 -19.75
C LEU A 299 26.07 3.34 -18.64
N ARG A 300 25.44 4.51 -18.44
CA ARG A 300 25.78 5.45 -17.34
C ARG A 300 25.03 5.13 -16.06
N SER A 301 23.78 4.69 -16.21
CA SER A 301 22.88 4.35 -15.11
C SER A 301 21.68 3.57 -15.61
N VAL A 302 20.88 3.04 -14.69
CA VAL A 302 19.56 2.46 -14.99
C VAL A 302 18.47 3.21 -14.24
N CYS A 303 17.31 3.34 -14.86
CA CYS A 303 16.10 3.82 -14.19
C CYS A 303 15.25 2.60 -13.81
N ILE A 304 14.90 2.49 -12.53
CA ILE A 304 13.93 1.51 -12.03
C ILE A 304 12.69 2.24 -11.49
N VAL A 305 11.52 1.76 -11.92
CA VAL A 305 10.23 2.20 -11.39
C VAL A 305 9.57 1.03 -10.69
N GLY A 306 9.56 1.07 -9.37
CA GLY A 306 9.06 -0.01 -8.52
C GLY A 306 7.67 0.27 -7.95
N LYS A 307 6.91 -0.81 -7.75
CA LYS A 307 5.60 -0.86 -7.08
C LYS A 307 5.45 -2.20 -6.35
N HIS A 308 4.26 -2.45 -5.79
CA HIS A 308 3.85 -3.77 -5.34
C HIS A 308 3.06 -4.50 -6.43
N PHE A 309 3.10 -5.83 -6.40
CA PHE A 309 2.12 -6.64 -7.11
C PHE A 309 0.73 -6.43 -6.52
N LEU A 310 -0.30 -6.51 -7.36
CA LEU A 310 -1.70 -6.43 -6.96
C LEU A 310 -2.00 -7.53 -5.93
N ASP A 311 -2.66 -7.14 -4.84
CA ASP A 311 -3.01 -7.99 -3.70
C ASP A 311 -1.83 -8.64 -2.95
N GLN A 312 -0.59 -8.24 -3.26
CA GLN A 312 0.64 -8.71 -2.59
C GLN A 312 1.37 -7.60 -1.82
N GLN A 313 0.80 -6.39 -1.74
CA GLN A 313 1.35 -5.23 -1.03
C GLN A 313 1.47 -5.37 0.49
N ASN A 314 1.14 -6.54 1.04
CA ASN A 314 1.28 -6.89 2.45
C ASN A 314 2.12 -8.18 2.66
N ASN A 315 2.62 -8.78 1.57
CA ASN A 315 3.38 -10.03 1.62
C ASN A 315 4.89 -9.73 1.63
N PHE A 316 5.51 -9.71 2.81
CA PHE A 316 6.95 -9.43 2.99
C PHE A 316 7.91 -10.32 2.19
N ASN A 317 7.44 -11.47 1.74
CA ASN A 317 8.24 -12.41 0.94
C ASN A 317 8.00 -12.23 -0.56
N ASN A 318 7.05 -11.38 -0.96
CA ASN A 318 6.79 -11.13 -2.37
C ASN A 318 7.82 -10.19 -2.96
N ASN A 319 8.20 -10.46 -4.21
CA ASN A 319 9.13 -9.63 -4.93
C ASN A 319 8.53 -8.26 -5.23
N ILE A 320 9.41 -7.26 -5.37
CA ILE A 320 9.08 -5.98 -5.97
C ILE A 320 8.43 -6.16 -7.35
N PHE A 321 7.40 -5.38 -7.64
CA PHE A 321 6.87 -5.25 -8.99
C PHE A 321 7.66 -4.17 -9.73
N ILE A 322 8.25 -4.51 -10.87
CA ILE A 322 8.97 -3.58 -11.72
C ILE A 322 8.04 -3.09 -12.82
N LEU A 323 7.52 -1.87 -12.68
CA LEU A 323 6.69 -1.24 -13.70
C LEU A 323 7.49 -1.00 -14.98
N THR A 324 8.72 -0.50 -14.85
CA THR A 324 9.67 -0.39 -15.96
C THR A 324 11.11 -0.38 -15.43
N PHE A 325 12.03 -0.85 -16.28
CA PHE A 325 13.46 -0.90 -16.03
C PHE A 325 14.23 -0.72 -17.34
N TYR A 326 14.98 0.38 -17.47
CA TYR A 326 15.65 0.73 -18.72
C TYR A 326 17.01 1.42 -18.51
N PRO A 327 17.96 1.26 -19.46
CA PRO A 327 19.28 1.85 -19.35
C PRO A 327 19.28 3.33 -19.75
N MET A 328 20.22 4.10 -19.23
CA MET A 328 20.46 5.49 -19.64
C MET A 328 21.91 5.62 -20.12
N LEU A 329 22.09 6.14 -21.34
CA LEU A 329 23.37 6.23 -22.06
C LEU A 329 24.03 7.61 -21.96
#